data_AF-A0A7H4N7V9-F1
#
_entry.id   AF-A0A7H4N7V9-F1
#
_cell.length_a   1.000
_cell.length_b   1.000
_cell.length_c   1.000
_cell.angle_alpha   90.00
_cell.angle_beta   90.00
_cell.angle_gamma   90.00
#
_symmetry.space_group_name_H-M   'P 1'
#
loop_
_entity.id
_entity.type
_entity.pdbx_description
1 polymer ?
#
loop_
_entity_poly.entity_id
_entity_poly.type
_entity_poly.pdbx_seq_one_letter_code
_entity_poly.pdbx_strand_id
1 'polypeptide(L)'
;MKKIGLDTARSGIAHTMEEALAVAAEVGFPCIIRPSFTMGGTGGGIAYNREEFEEICERGLDLSPTNELLIDESLIGWKEYEMEVVRDKNDNCIIVCSIENFDAMGIHTGDSITVAPAQTLTDKEYQIMRNASMAVLREIGVETGGSNVQFSVNPKDGRLIVIEMNPRVSRSSALASKATGFPIAKVAAKLAVGYTLDELMNDITGGRTPASFEPSIDYVVTKIPRFNFEKFVGANDRLTTQMKSVGEVMGDWPYPAGVPAESAARPGSGRYRFRPESEPR
;
A
#
# COMPACT_ATOMS: atom_id res chain seq x y z
N MET A 1 -12.54 -12.24 -1.66
CA MET A 1 -12.34 -12.11 -0.19
C MET A 1 -13.31 -12.97 0.61
N LYS A 2 -14.64 -12.79 0.47
CA LYS A 2 -15.66 -13.62 1.15
C LYS A 2 -15.41 -15.14 1.10
N LYS A 3 -15.00 -15.68 -0.06
CA LYS A 3 -14.70 -17.11 -0.25
C LYS A 3 -13.57 -17.64 0.66
N ILE A 4 -12.58 -16.80 0.97
CA ILE A 4 -11.45 -17.15 1.84
C ILE A 4 -11.62 -16.65 3.28
N GLY A 5 -12.82 -16.19 3.65
CA GLY A 5 -13.13 -15.78 5.01
C GLY A 5 -12.43 -14.50 5.48
N LEU A 6 -12.00 -13.64 4.56
CA LEU A 6 -11.44 -12.33 4.89
C LEU A 6 -12.51 -11.24 4.76
N ASP A 7 -12.56 -10.38 5.77
CA ASP A 7 -13.48 -9.24 5.85
C ASP A 7 -13.12 -8.16 4.81
N THR A 8 -14.15 -7.55 4.24
CA THR A 8 -14.09 -6.28 3.49
C THR A 8 -14.98 -5.27 4.20
N ALA A 9 -14.82 -3.98 3.90
CA ALA A 9 -15.80 -2.97 4.27
C ALA A 9 -17.19 -3.36 3.72
N ARG A 10 -18.26 -2.94 4.39
CA ARG A 10 -19.60 -3.03 3.80
C ARG A 10 -19.63 -2.15 2.55
N SER A 11 -20.06 -2.74 1.44
CA SER A 11 -20.03 -2.06 0.15
C SER A 11 -21.10 -2.55 -0.81
N GLY A 12 -21.29 -1.79 -1.88
CA GLY A 12 -22.12 -2.15 -3.02
C GLY A 12 -21.47 -1.73 -4.33
N ILE A 13 -21.81 -2.45 -5.40
CA ILE A 13 -21.38 -2.14 -6.77
C ILE A 13 -22.47 -1.32 -7.46
N ALA A 14 -22.06 -0.36 -8.28
CA ALA A 14 -22.95 0.44 -9.11
C ALA A 14 -22.36 0.67 -10.52
N HIS A 15 -23.22 0.57 -11.53
CA HIS A 15 -22.91 0.88 -12.94
C HIS A 15 -23.68 2.10 -13.45
N THR A 16 -24.60 2.61 -12.64
CA THR A 16 -25.41 3.80 -12.93
C THR A 16 -25.49 4.69 -11.70
N MET A 17 -25.85 5.96 -11.89
CA MET A 17 -26.05 6.89 -10.78
C MET A 17 -27.18 6.45 -9.84
N GLU A 18 -28.24 5.83 -10.38
CA GLU A 18 -29.36 5.32 -9.59
C GLU A 18 -28.92 4.19 -8.66
N GLU A 19 -28.16 3.22 -9.19
CA GLU A 19 -27.55 2.15 -8.39
C GLU A 19 -26.60 2.72 -7.33
N ALA A 20 -25.78 3.71 -7.71
CA ALA A 20 -24.83 4.35 -6.81
C ALA A 20 -25.54 5.02 -5.62
N LEU A 21 -26.61 5.79 -5.89
CA LEU A 21 -27.41 6.43 -4.85
C LEU A 21 -28.10 5.42 -3.93
N ALA A 22 -28.54 4.28 -4.46
CA ALA A 22 -29.10 3.19 -3.65
C ALA A 22 -28.05 2.63 -2.68
N VAL A 23 -26.83 2.39 -3.16
CA VAL A 23 -25.73 1.92 -2.29
C VAL A 23 -25.37 2.98 -1.24
N ALA A 24 -25.29 4.26 -1.61
CA ALA A 24 -25.02 5.35 -0.66
C ALA A 24 -26.07 5.43 0.45
N ALA A 25 -27.34 5.19 0.14
CA ALA A 25 -28.41 5.13 1.14
C ALA A 25 -28.25 3.95 2.11
N GLU A 26 -27.63 2.85 1.67
CA GLU A 26 -27.36 1.68 2.49
C GLU A 26 -26.14 1.84 3.40
N VAL A 27 -25.03 2.39 2.89
CA VAL A 27 -23.75 2.51 3.63
C VAL A 27 -23.65 3.82 4.44
N GLY A 28 -24.38 4.86 4.04
CA GLY A 28 -24.38 6.17 4.68
C GLY A 28 -23.16 7.04 4.33
N PHE A 29 -23.19 8.31 4.77
CA PHE A 29 -22.08 9.26 4.59
C PHE A 29 -21.25 9.45 5.88
N PRO A 30 -19.93 9.70 5.77
CA PRO A 30 -19.17 9.69 4.52
C PRO A 30 -19.02 8.27 3.95
N CYS A 31 -18.95 8.16 2.62
CA CYS A 31 -18.65 6.90 1.91
C CYS A 31 -17.47 7.08 0.96
N ILE A 32 -16.77 5.99 0.68
CA ILE A 32 -15.62 5.96 -0.23
C ILE A 32 -16.09 5.42 -1.57
N ILE A 33 -15.74 6.11 -2.65
CA ILE A 33 -16.06 5.70 -4.03
C ILE A 33 -14.76 5.29 -4.72
N ARG A 34 -14.72 4.05 -5.23
CA ARG A 34 -13.57 3.47 -5.92
C ARG A 34 -13.99 2.92 -7.28
N PRO A 35 -13.56 3.55 -8.38
CA PRO A 35 -13.81 3.01 -9.71
C PRO A 35 -13.03 1.72 -9.97
N SER A 36 -13.66 0.75 -10.62
CA SER A 36 -12.97 -0.47 -11.05
C SER A 36 -12.01 -0.17 -12.19
N PHE A 37 -10.89 -0.92 -12.23
CA PHE A 37 -9.82 -0.80 -13.23
C PHE A 37 -9.11 0.56 -13.31
N THR A 38 -9.22 1.39 -12.27
CA THR A 38 -8.36 2.58 -12.08
C THR A 38 -7.35 2.34 -10.95
N MET A 39 -6.39 3.25 -10.81
CA MET A 39 -5.40 3.21 -9.71
C MET A 39 -5.03 4.64 -9.28
N GLY A 40 -4.35 4.78 -8.14
CA GLY A 40 -4.03 6.09 -7.58
C GLY A 40 -5.26 6.88 -7.12
N GLY A 41 -6.39 6.17 -6.91
CA GLY A 41 -7.70 6.77 -6.64
C GLY A 41 -8.29 7.58 -7.79
N THR A 42 -7.83 7.39 -9.02
CA THR A 42 -8.32 8.14 -10.19
C THR A 42 -9.83 7.93 -10.38
N GLY A 43 -10.59 9.04 -10.38
CA GLY A 43 -12.05 9.04 -10.48
C GLY A 43 -12.78 8.68 -9.19
N GLY A 44 -12.05 8.33 -8.13
CA GLY A 44 -12.60 8.06 -6.81
C GLY A 44 -12.62 9.28 -5.91
N GLY A 45 -13.05 9.07 -4.66
CA GLY A 45 -13.10 10.12 -3.66
C GLY A 45 -13.79 9.70 -2.38
N ILE A 46 -13.94 10.68 -1.48
CA ILE A 46 -14.77 10.58 -0.29
C ILE A 46 -15.93 11.53 -0.49
N ALA A 47 -17.15 11.03 -0.40
CA ALA A 47 -18.35 11.86 -0.41
C ALA A 47 -18.85 12.05 1.02
N TYR A 48 -18.89 13.30 1.50
CA TYR A 48 -19.45 13.67 2.80
C TYR A 48 -20.94 13.99 2.72
N ASN A 49 -21.44 14.26 1.52
CA ASN A 49 -22.83 14.59 1.25
C ASN A 49 -23.21 14.14 -0.18
N ARG A 50 -24.49 14.28 -0.51
CA ARG A 50 -25.05 13.83 -1.78
C ARG A 50 -24.51 14.61 -3.00
N GLU A 51 -24.24 15.91 -2.86
CA GLU A 51 -23.73 16.73 -3.97
C GLU A 51 -22.33 16.26 -4.39
N GLU A 52 -21.43 16.10 -3.42
CA GLU A 52 -20.11 15.50 -3.65
C GLU A 52 -20.21 14.08 -4.19
N PHE A 53 -21.18 13.28 -3.70
CA PHE A 53 -21.39 11.92 -4.13
C PHE A 53 -21.72 11.82 -5.63
N GLU A 54 -22.68 12.62 -6.09
CA GLU A 54 -23.09 12.64 -7.50
C GLU A 54 -21.93 13.10 -8.40
N GLU A 55 -21.19 14.14 -8.00
CA GLU A 55 -20.03 14.63 -8.75
C GLU A 55 -18.91 13.57 -8.88
N ILE A 56 -18.58 12.91 -7.77
CA ILE A 56 -17.53 11.88 -7.75
C ILE A 56 -17.99 10.65 -8.55
N CYS A 57 -19.24 10.21 -8.40
CA CYS A 57 -19.74 9.03 -9.11
C CYS A 57 -19.84 9.26 -10.62
N GLU A 58 -20.29 10.43 -11.07
CA GLU A 58 -20.34 10.75 -12.50
C GLU A 58 -18.95 10.69 -13.13
N ARG A 59 -17.97 11.34 -12.49
CA ARG A 59 -16.57 11.28 -12.91
C ARG A 59 -16.00 9.86 -12.86
N GLY A 60 -16.32 9.10 -11.81
CA GLY A 60 -15.81 7.76 -11.62
C GLY A 60 -16.35 6.75 -12.64
N LEU A 61 -17.63 6.82 -12.98
CA LEU A 61 -18.26 5.97 -14.00
C LEU A 61 -17.65 6.22 -15.39
N ASP A 62 -17.46 7.49 -15.77
CA ASP A 62 -16.83 7.87 -17.04
C ASP A 62 -15.36 7.40 -17.13
N LEU A 63 -14.62 7.49 -16.03
CA LEU A 63 -13.21 7.09 -15.98
C LEU A 63 -12.98 5.59 -15.82
N SER A 64 -13.97 4.83 -15.35
CA SER A 64 -13.84 3.38 -15.19
C SER A 64 -13.89 2.70 -16.55
N PRO A 65 -12.84 1.93 -16.95
CA PRO A 65 -12.87 1.16 -18.19
C PRO A 65 -14.01 0.14 -18.30
N THR A 66 -14.60 -0.24 -17.17
CA THR A 66 -15.72 -1.18 -17.07
C THR A 66 -17.03 -0.51 -16.65
N ASN A 67 -17.07 0.82 -16.56
CA ASN A 67 -18.22 1.60 -16.10
C ASN A 67 -18.78 1.04 -14.77
N GLU A 68 -17.90 0.81 -13.80
CA GLU A 68 -18.23 0.17 -12.53
C GLU A 68 -17.58 0.92 -11.37
N LEU A 69 -18.36 1.18 -10.32
CA LEU A 69 -17.93 1.74 -9.05
C LEU A 69 -18.16 0.75 -7.92
N LEU A 70 -17.23 0.69 -6.99
CA LEU A 70 -17.40 0.12 -5.67
C LEU A 70 -17.55 1.26 -4.65
N ILE A 71 -18.64 1.24 -3.89
CA ILE A 71 -18.93 2.26 -2.88
C ILE A 71 -18.90 1.58 -1.50
N ASP A 72 -17.96 2.00 -0.66
CA ASP A 72 -17.70 1.41 0.65
C ASP A 72 -18.12 2.34 1.79
N GLU A 73 -18.52 1.75 2.93
CA GLU A 73 -18.65 2.46 4.20
C GLU A 73 -17.32 3.10 4.63
N SER A 74 -17.39 4.16 5.43
CA SER A 74 -16.19 4.84 5.91
C SER A 74 -15.41 4.04 6.94
N LEU A 75 -14.13 3.82 6.62
CA LEU A 75 -13.09 3.36 7.56
C LEU A 75 -12.11 4.51 7.89
N ILE A 76 -12.51 5.76 7.68
CA ILE A 76 -11.64 6.93 7.90
C ILE A 76 -11.09 6.92 9.33
N GLY A 77 -9.78 7.10 9.46
CA GLY A 77 -9.09 7.12 10.74
C GLY A 77 -8.64 5.75 11.27
N TRP A 78 -8.97 4.65 10.61
CA TRP A 78 -8.34 3.36 10.90
C TRP A 78 -6.89 3.34 10.42
N LYS A 79 -6.06 2.48 11.03
CA LYS A 79 -4.67 2.30 10.59
C LYS A 79 -4.66 1.67 9.20
N GLU A 80 -3.72 2.06 8.36
CA GLU A 80 -3.58 1.55 6.99
C GLU A 80 -2.22 0.86 6.82
N TYR A 81 -2.24 -0.33 6.23
CA TYR A 81 -1.07 -1.19 6.07
C TYR A 81 -0.96 -1.73 4.66
N GLU A 82 0.26 -1.99 4.23
CA GLU A 82 0.56 -2.65 2.97
C GLU A 82 1.56 -3.80 3.19
N MET A 83 1.36 -4.90 2.49
CA MET A 83 2.34 -5.99 2.42
C MET A 83 2.73 -6.26 0.98
N GLU A 84 4.04 -6.24 0.74
CA GLU A 84 4.65 -6.66 -0.53
C GLU A 84 4.93 -8.16 -0.47
N VAL A 85 4.25 -8.91 -1.32
CA VAL A 85 4.27 -10.37 -1.33
C VAL A 85 4.88 -10.86 -2.63
N VAL A 86 5.70 -11.91 -2.56
CA VAL A 86 6.21 -12.61 -3.75
C VAL A 86 5.87 -14.10 -3.66
N ARG A 87 5.32 -14.65 -4.74
CA ARG A 87 4.92 -16.06 -4.85
C ARG A 87 5.49 -16.70 -6.12
N ASP A 88 5.90 -17.96 -6.01
CA ASP A 88 6.37 -18.77 -7.14
C ASP A 88 5.47 -19.97 -7.46
N LYS A 89 5.78 -20.64 -8.58
CA LYS A 89 5.04 -21.79 -9.10
C LYS A 89 5.04 -23.02 -8.18
N ASN A 90 5.95 -23.08 -7.21
CA ASN A 90 6.01 -24.14 -6.19
C ASN A 90 5.17 -23.80 -4.96
N ASP A 91 4.39 -22.71 -5.02
CA ASP A 91 3.63 -22.15 -3.90
C ASP A 91 4.52 -21.64 -2.75
N ASN A 92 5.82 -21.43 -2.98
CA ASN A 92 6.63 -20.66 -2.03
C ASN A 92 6.12 -19.22 -2.03
N CYS A 93 5.92 -18.67 -0.84
CA CYS A 93 5.35 -17.34 -0.68
C CYS A 93 6.01 -16.62 0.50
N ILE A 94 6.45 -15.39 0.28
CA ILE A 94 7.20 -14.59 1.26
C ILE A 94 6.63 -13.18 1.35
N ILE A 95 6.68 -12.59 2.54
CA ILE A 95 6.54 -11.14 2.74
C ILE A 95 7.91 -10.50 2.55
N VAL A 96 8.06 -9.70 1.51
CA VAL A 96 9.29 -8.94 1.27
C VAL A 96 9.34 -7.72 2.18
N CYS A 97 8.22 -7.04 2.38
CA CYS A 97 8.15 -5.85 3.20
C CYS A 97 6.74 -5.62 3.74
N SER A 98 6.66 -5.14 4.98
CA SER A 98 5.44 -4.58 5.57
C SER A 98 5.60 -3.08 5.72
N ILE A 99 4.57 -2.32 5.35
CA ILE A 99 4.55 -0.86 5.41
C ILE A 99 3.37 -0.44 6.29
N GLU A 100 3.62 0.49 7.21
CA GLU A 100 2.59 1.15 8.02
C GLU A 100 2.45 2.60 7.54
N ASN A 101 1.22 3.01 7.27
CA ASN A 101 0.95 4.39 6.90
C ASN A 101 0.91 5.25 8.17
N PHE A 102 1.60 6.39 8.12
CA PHE A 102 1.56 7.38 9.18
C PHE A 102 0.24 8.15 9.14
N ASP A 103 -0.18 8.54 7.94
CA ASP A 103 -1.51 9.10 7.69
C ASP A 103 -2.53 7.96 7.65
N ALA A 104 -3.66 8.12 8.33
CA ALA A 104 -4.66 7.07 8.47
C ALA A 104 -5.50 6.88 7.18
N MET A 105 -6.28 5.79 7.15
CA MET A 105 -7.27 5.53 6.11
C MET A 105 -8.09 6.78 5.79
N GLY A 106 -8.26 7.05 4.50
CA GLY A 106 -8.91 8.25 3.96
C GLY A 106 -7.95 9.18 3.22
N ILE A 107 -6.64 8.99 3.39
CA ILE A 107 -5.60 9.59 2.55
C ILE A 107 -4.94 8.46 1.78
N HIS A 108 -4.88 8.58 0.45
CA HIS A 108 -4.30 7.53 -0.40
C HIS A 108 -2.84 7.24 -0.01
N THR A 109 -2.41 5.98 0.07
CA THR A 109 -1.03 5.56 0.42
C THR A 109 0.08 6.32 -0.33
N GLY A 110 -0.13 6.55 -1.63
CA GLY A 110 0.73 7.39 -2.47
C GLY A 110 0.88 8.85 -2.01
N ASP A 111 -0.13 9.43 -1.36
CA ASP A 111 -0.15 10.77 -0.74
C ASP A 111 0.10 10.74 0.77
N SER A 112 0.18 9.56 1.37
CA SER A 112 0.52 9.36 2.77
C SER A 112 2.03 9.37 3.01
N ILE A 113 2.44 9.83 4.19
CA ILE A 113 3.72 9.45 4.79
C ILE A 113 3.61 7.97 5.18
N THR A 114 4.65 7.18 4.88
CA THR A 114 4.66 5.75 5.23
C THR A 114 5.99 5.33 5.81
N VAL A 115 5.99 4.28 6.64
CA VAL A 115 7.18 3.73 7.27
C VAL A 115 7.30 2.22 7.04
N ALA A 116 8.53 1.73 6.94
CA ALA A 116 8.85 0.30 6.94
C ALA A 116 9.93 -0.01 8.00
N PRO A 117 9.79 -1.08 8.80
CA PRO A 117 8.67 -2.05 8.79
C PRO A 117 7.41 -1.49 9.49
N ALA A 118 6.35 -2.31 9.61
CA ALA A 118 5.21 -1.99 10.48
C ALA A 118 5.68 -1.87 11.95
N GLN A 119 5.09 -0.94 12.70
CA GLN A 119 5.56 -0.54 14.04
C GLN A 119 4.56 -0.89 15.14
N THR A 120 3.25 -0.76 14.89
CA THR A 120 2.23 -0.81 15.95
C THR A 120 1.37 -2.07 15.94
N LEU A 121 1.78 -3.09 15.18
CA LEU A 121 1.18 -4.42 15.24
C LEU A 121 1.92 -5.27 16.27
N THR A 122 1.17 -5.97 17.11
CA THR A 122 1.72 -7.13 17.82
C THR A 122 2.10 -8.21 16.82
N ASP A 123 3.05 -9.08 17.18
CA ASP A 123 3.42 -10.21 16.30
C ASP A 123 2.18 -11.06 15.93
N LYS A 124 1.23 -11.25 16.85
CA LYS A 124 -0.03 -11.96 16.55
C LYS A 124 -0.83 -11.30 15.43
N GLU A 125 -1.03 -9.98 15.49
CA GLU A 125 -1.73 -9.24 14.45
C GLU A 125 -0.96 -9.25 13.13
N TYR A 126 0.38 -9.13 13.20
CA TYR A 126 1.25 -9.23 12.04
C TYR A 126 1.12 -10.60 11.36
N GLN A 127 1.15 -11.71 12.11
CA GLN A 127 1.00 -13.05 11.54
C GLN A 127 -0.38 -13.25 10.89
N ILE A 128 -1.45 -12.67 11.45
CA ILE A 128 -2.79 -12.71 10.84
C ILE A 128 -2.77 -11.96 9.50
N MET A 129 -2.22 -10.74 9.46
CA MET A 129 -2.11 -9.95 8.24
C MET A 129 -1.21 -10.62 7.19
N ARG A 130 -0.10 -11.23 7.61
CA ARG A 130 0.80 -12.03 6.77
C ARG A 130 0.07 -13.21 6.14
N ASN A 131 -0.65 -13.99 6.93
CA ASN A 131 -1.42 -15.14 6.44
C ASN A 131 -2.52 -14.69 5.45
N ALA A 132 -3.22 -13.60 5.77
CA ALA A 132 -4.22 -13.02 4.89
C ALA A 132 -3.61 -12.59 3.55
N SER A 133 -2.45 -11.92 3.56
CA SER A 133 -1.73 -11.49 2.36
C SER A 133 -1.42 -12.67 1.43
N MET A 134 -0.88 -13.76 1.98
CA MET A 134 -0.58 -14.97 1.20
C MET A 134 -1.86 -15.65 0.67
N ALA A 135 -2.94 -15.68 1.47
CA ALA A 135 -4.22 -16.23 1.05
C ALA A 135 -4.86 -15.42 -0.10
N VAL A 136 -4.73 -14.09 -0.07
CA VAL A 136 -5.21 -13.20 -1.13
C VAL A 136 -4.53 -13.53 -2.46
N LEU A 137 -3.20 -13.65 -2.49
CA LEU A 137 -2.48 -14.00 -3.73
C LEU A 137 -2.91 -15.36 -4.29
N ARG A 138 -3.07 -16.36 -3.41
CA ARG A 138 -3.51 -17.70 -3.81
C ARG A 138 -4.91 -17.70 -4.40
N GLU A 139 -5.85 -16.97 -3.80
CA GLU A 139 -7.23 -16.89 -4.29
C GLU A 139 -7.36 -16.10 -5.58
N ILE A 140 -6.58 -15.02 -5.75
CA ILE A 140 -6.56 -14.25 -7.00
C ILE A 140 -5.83 -15.01 -8.13
N GLY A 141 -4.95 -15.96 -7.79
CA GLY A 141 -4.23 -16.77 -8.77
C GLY A 141 -2.93 -16.14 -9.25
N VAL A 142 -2.30 -15.27 -8.44
CA VAL A 142 -0.94 -14.79 -8.74
C VAL A 142 0.06 -15.89 -8.35
N GLU A 143 0.49 -16.68 -9.32
CA GLU A 143 1.38 -17.84 -9.10
C GLU A 143 2.86 -17.54 -9.33
N THR A 144 3.22 -16.54 -10.14
CA THR A 144 4.62 -16.32 -10.55
C THR A 144 4.99 -14.84 -10.57
N GLY A 145 5.05 -14.20 -9.41
CA GLY A 145 5.36 -12.77 -9.36
C GLY A 145 5.18 -12.10 -8.00
N GLY A 146 5.28 -10.78 -8.02
CA GLY A 146 5.04 -9.91 -6.87
C GLY A 146 3.65 -9.27 -6.91
N SER A 147 3.09 -8.98 -5.74
CA SER A 147 1.84 -8.23 -5.59
C SER A 147 1.83 -7.46 -4.27
N ASN A 148 1.11 -6.34 -4.28
CA ASN A 148 0.85 -5.53 -3.09
C ASN A 148 -0.56 -5.85 -2.57
N VAL A 149 -0.70 -6.06 -1.26
CA VAL A 149 -1.99 -6.26 -0.59
C VAL A 149 -2.17 -5.19 0.47
N GLN A 150 -3.33 -4.52 0.47
CA GLN A 150 -3.63 -3.42 1.38
C GLN A 150 -4.67 -3.81 2.41
N PHE A 151 -4.48 -3.32 3.63
CA PHE A 151 -5.33 -3.60 4.78
C PHE A 151 -5.65 -2.34 5.56
N SER A 152 -6.81 -2.38 6.21
CA SER A 152 -7.16 -1.46 7.27
C SER A 152 -7.29 -2.22 8.60
N VAL A 153 -6.77 -1.63 9.68
CA VAL A 153 -6.84 -2.19 11.03
C VAL A 153 -7.50 -1.19 11.98
N ASN A 154 -8.56 -1.61 12.65
CA ASN A 154 -9.18 -0.81 13.71
C ASN A 154 -8.24 -0.72 14.91
N PRO A 155 -7.76 0.48 15.30
CA PRO A 155 -6.83 0.61 16.42
C PRO A 155 -7.44 0.24 17.78
N LYS A 156 -8.78 0.12 17.88
CA LYS A 156 -9.47 -0.17 19.15
C LYS A 156 -9.54 -1.67 19.49
N ASP A 157 -9.73 -2.52 18.47
CA ASP A 157 -10.01 -3.94 18.66
C ASP A 157 -9.16 -4.87 17.77
N GLY A 158 -8.32 -4.32 16.89
CA GLY A 158 -7.47 -5.09 15.99
C GLY A 158 -8.21 -5.71 14.80
N ARG A 159 -9.48 -5.35 14.55
CA ARG A 159 -10.24 -5.87 13.40
C ARG A 159 -9.51 -5.53 12.10
N LEU A 160 -9.21 -6.57 11.32
CA LEU A 160 -8.50 -6.51 10.05
C LEU A 160 -9.51 -6.55 8.88
N ILE A 161 -9.39 -5.60 7.96
CA ILE A 161 -10.18 -5.52 6.73
C ILE A 161 -9.22 -5.49 5.53
N VAL A 162 -9.50 -6.28 4.50
CA VAL A 162 -8.79 -6.21 3.20
C VAL A 162 -9.39 -5.07 2.38
N ILE A 163 -8.55 -4.19 1.84
CA ILE A 163 -8.97 -3.02 1.04
C ILE A 163 -8.90 -3.34 -0.45
N GLU A 164 -7.71 -3.72 -0.92
CA GLU A 164 -7.46 -4.10 -2.31
C GLU A 164 -6.22 -4.97 -2.43
N MET A 165 -6.01 -5.52 -3.62
CA MET A 165 -4.73 -6.11 -4.01
C MET A 165 -4.39 -5.67 -5.43
N ASN A 166 -3.11 -5.42 -5.66
CA ASN A 166 -2.57 -4.99 -6.94
C ASN A 166 -1.74 -6.15 -7.52
N PRO A 167 -2.20 -6.85 -8.58
CA PRO A 167 -1.56 -8.05 -9.11
C PRO A 167 -0.36 -7.74 -10.02
N ARG A 168 0.52 -6.85 -9.55
CA ARG A 168 1.67 -6.32 -10.29
C ARG A 168 2.66 -5.65 -9.34
N VAL A 169 3.82 -5.28 -9.88
CA VAL A 169 4.68 -4.29 -9.24
C VAL A 169 3.97 -2.94 -9.09
N SER A 170 4.26 -2.27 -7.98
CA SER A 170 3.65 -1.00 -7.57
C SER A 170 4.73 0.01 -7.17
N ARG A 171 4.32 1.24 -6.92
CA ARG A 171 5.18 2.24 -6.27
C ARG A 171 5.67 1.77 -4.89
N SER A 172 4.81 1.11 -4.13
CA SER A 172 5.15 0.48 -2.86
C SER A 172 6.16 -0.66 -3.01
N SER A 173 6.11 -1.44 -4.10
CA SER A 173 7.10 -2.48 -4.39
C SER A 173 8.50 -1.89 -4.70
N ALA A 174 8.54 -0.72 -5.33
CA ALA A 174 9.78 0.00 -5.58
C ALA A 174 10.35 0.55 -4.26
N LEU A 175 9.50 1.16 -3.42
CA LEU A 175 9.86 1.58 -2.07
C LEU A 175 10.39 0.41 -1.23
N ALA A 176 9.67 -0.73 -1.19
CA ALA A 176 10.07 -1.94 -0.48
C ALA A 176 11.40 -2.51 -0.98
N SER A 177 11.62 -2.49 -2.30
CA SER A 177 12.88 -2.95 -2.88
C SER A 177 14.06 -2.07 -2.43
N LYS A 178 13.85 -0.76 -2.31
CA LYS A 178 14.86 0.17 -1.77
C LYS A 178 15.02 0.03 -0.26
N ALA A 179 13.93 -0.19 0.46
CA ALA A 179 13.95 -0.32 1.91
C ALA A 179 14.70 -1.58 2.37
N THR A 180 14.53 -2.69 1.66
CA THR A 180 15.05 -4.00 2.08
C THR A 180 16.30 -4.44 1.34
N GLY A 181 16.59 -3.81 0.19
CA GLY A 181 17.60 -4.28 -0.76
C GLY A 181 17.17 -5.49 -1.58
N PHE A 182 15.96 -6.03 -1.38
CA PHE A 182 15.43 -7.16 -2.15
C PHE A 182 14.85 -6.68 -3.49
N PRO A 183 15.37 -7.09 -4.66
CA PRO A 183 14.96 -6.52 -5.94
C PRO A 183 13.69 -7.19 -6.49
N ILE A 184 12.52 -6.81 -5.98
CA ILE A 184 11.22 -7.45 -6.26
C ILE A 184 10.97 -7.63 -7.76
N ALA A 185 11.09 -6.56 -8.56
CA ALA A 185 10.83 -6.63 -10.00
C ALA A 185 11.77 -7.60 -10.74
N LYS A 186 13.05 -7.66 -10.34
CA LYS A 186 14.05 -8.56 -10.92
C LYS A 186 13.74 -10.03 -10.59
N VAL A 187 13.35 -10.30 -9.34
CA VAL A 187 12.94 -11.63 -8.89
C VAL A 187 11.65 -12.04 -9.59
N ALA A 188 10.61 -11.19 -9.58
CA ALA A 188 9.33 -11.46 -10.23
C ALA A 188 9.48 -11.76 -11.73
N ALA A 189 10.34 -11.04 -12.45
CA ALA A 189 10.62 -11.32 -13.87
C ALA A 189 11.21 -12.72 -14.09
N LYS A 190 12.06 -13.21 -13.19
CA LYS A 190 12.62 -14.57 -13.27
C LYS A 190 11.57 -15.62 -12.90
N LEU A 191 10.74 -15.36 -11.89
CA LEU A 191 9.63 -16.26 -11.53
C LEU A 191 8.66 -16.44 -12.69
N ALA A 192 8.36 -15.36 -13.43
CA ALA A 192 7.47 -15.38 -14.59
C ALA A 192 7.97 -16.29 -15.74
N VAL A 193 9.28 -16.55 -15.83
CA VAL A 193 9.86 -17.49 -16.81
C VAL A 193 10.16 -18.87 -16.21
N GLY A 194 9.57 -19.16 -15.05
CA GLY A 194 9.54 -20.50 -14.46
C GLY A 194 10.62 -20.78 -13.42
N TYR A 195 11.41 -19.80 -12.97
CA TYR A 195 12.26 -19.99 -11.80
C TYR A 195 11.43 -20.07 -10.52
N THR A 196 12.02 -20.63 -9.46
CA THR A 196 11.47 -20.63 -8.09
C THR A 196 12.34 -19.81 -7.15
N LEU A 197 11.79 -19.36 -6.02
CA LEU A 197 12.49 -18.48 -5.08
C LEU A 197 13.77 -19.11 -4.49
N ASP A 198 13.78 -20.42 -4.32
CA ASP A 198 14.91 -21.21 -3.83
C ASP A 198 16.04 -21.38 -4.87
N GLU A 199 15.72 -21.32 -6.17
CA GLU A 199 16.70 -21.34 -7.26
C GLU A 199 17.43 -19.99 -7.43
N LEU A 200 16.81 -18.90 -6.95
CA LEU A 200 17.32 -17.56 -7.10
C LEU A 200 18.22 -17.18 -5.92
N MET A 201 19.37 -16.60 -6.22
CA MET A 201 20.32 -16.13 -5.19
C MET A 201 20.08 -14.66 -4.84
N ASN A 202 20.24 -14.31 -3.58
CA ASN A 202 20.07 -12.96 -3.08
C ASN A 202 21.29 -12.06 -3.42
N ASP A 203 21.04 -10.99 -4.18
CA ASP A 203 22.08 -10.07 -4.68
C ASP A 203 22.87 -9.41 -3.53
N ILE A 204 22.21 -8.96 -2.46
CA ILE A 204 22.85 -8.13 -1.42
C ILE A 204 23.77 -8.94 -0.48
N THR A 205 23.52 -10.25 -0.33
CA THR A 205 24.35 -11.15 0.48
C THR A 205 25.49 -11.78 -0.33
N GLY A 206 25.72 -11.30 -1.57
CA GLY A 206 26.72 -11.86 -2.48
C GLY A 206 26.36 -13.27 -2.97
N GLY A 207 25.06 -13.57 -3.08
CA GLY A 207 24.55 -14.86 -3.51
C GLY A 207 24.74 -16.01 -2.52
N ARG A 208 24.93 -15.70 -1.24
CA ARG A 208 25.13 -16.70 -0.18
C ARG A 208 23.82 -17.27 0.38
N THR A 209 22.75 -16.50 0.28
CA THR A 209 21.40 -16.90 0.70
C THR A 209 20.49 -16.98 -0.53
N PRO A 210 19.49 -17.87 -0.54
CA PRO A 210 18.48 -17.86 -1.58
C PRO A 210 17.59 -16.61 -1.49
N ALA A 211 16.75 -16.38 -2.49
CA ALA A 211 15.72 -15.34 -2.50
C ALA A 211 14.44 -15.79 -1.76
N SER A 212 14.34 -17.06 -1.37
CA SER A 212 13.26 -17.64 -0.56
C SER A 212 13.40 -17.31 0.94
N PHE A 213 13.43 -16.02 1.27
CA PHE A 213 13.50 -15.54 2.66
C PHE A 213 12.71 -14.24 2.81
N GLU A 214 12.29 -13.94 4.04
CA GLU A 214 11.69 -12.65 4.39
C GLU A 214 12.81 -11.71 4.90
N PRO A 215 13.04 -10.55 4.27
CA PRO A 215 14.03 -9.59 4.74
C PRO A 215 13.73 -9.08 6.15
N SER A 216 14.78 -8.94 6.95
CA SER A 216 14.74 -8.25 8.24
C SER A 216 15.70 -7.06 8.16
N ILE A 217 15.21 -5.89 8.57
CA ILE A 217 15.99 -4.64 8.57
C ILE A 217 16.20 -4.14 10.01
N ASP A 218 17.36 -3.54 10.26
CA ASP A 218 17.79 -2.99 11.56
C ASP A 218 17.72 -1.45 11.60
N TYR A 219 16.94 -0.88 10.67
CA TYR A 219 16.67 0.54 10.52
C TYR A 219 15.19 0.75 10.17
N VAL A 220 14.72 1.99 10.30
CA VAL A 220 13.40 2.42 9.86
C VAL A 220 13.54 3.21 8.57
N VAL A 221 12.72 2.90 7.60
CA VAL A 221 12.59 3.67 6.37
C VAL A 221 11.35 4.52 6.45
N THR A 222 11.46 5.79 6.08
CA THR A 222 10.34 6.72 5.98
C THR A 222 10.24 7.27 4.57
N LYS A 223 9.04 7.19 3.99
CA LYS A 223 8.68 7.84 2.73
C LYS A 223 7.80 9.05 3.01
N ILE A 224 8.09 10.16 2.34
CA ILE A 224 7.26 11.39 2.38
C ILE A 224 6.91 11.78 0.94
N PRO A 225 5.63 12.03 0.63
CA PRO A 225 5.20 12.48 -0.69
C PRO A 225 5.55 13.96 -0.94
N ARG A 226 5.77 14.29 -2.21
CA ARG A 226 6.07 15.65 -2.67
C ARG A 226 4.89 16.18 -3.48
N PHE A 227 4.34 17.32 -3.07
CA PHE A 227 3.24 18.01 -3.73
C PHE A 227 3.71 19.28 -4.45
N ASN A 228 2.92 19.81 -5.38
CA ASN A 228 3.21 21.06 -6.08
C ASN A 228 1.97 21.97 -6.18
N PHE A 229 1.18 22.06 -5.10
CA PHE A 229 -0.06 22.85 -5.07
C PHE A 229 0.15 24.33 -5.39
N GLU A 230 1.34 24.88 -5.14
CA GLU A 230 1.69 26.25 -5.50
C GLU A 230 1.59 26.55 -7.00
N LYS A 231 1.64 25.52 -7.85
CA LYS A 231 1.44 25.65 -9.30
C LYS A 231 -0.04 25.66 -9.72
N PHE A 232 -0.96 25.32 -8.81
CA PHE A 232 -2.37 25.09 -9.09
C PHE A 232 -3.26 25.81 -8.07
N VAL A 233 -3.24 27.15 -8.08
CA VAL A 233 -3.93 28.01 -7.09
C VAL A 233 -5.43 27.73 -6.97
N GLY A 234 -6.10 27.31 -8.04
CA GLY A 234 -7.54 26.97 -8.04
C GLY A 234 -7.86 25.52 -7.67
N ALA A 235 -6.86 24.67 -7.43
CA ALA A 235 -7.08 23.27 -7.08
C ALA A 235 -7.34 23.11 -5.58
N ASN A 236 -8.20 22.14 -5.22
CA ASN A 236 -8.40 21.76 -3.83
C ASN A 236 -7.13 21.05 -3.29
N ASP A 237 -6.49 21.66 -2.29
CA ASP A 237 -5.22 21.22 -1.70
C ASP A 237 -5.35 20.15 -0.59
N ARG A 238 -6.58 19.72 -0.27
CA ARG A 238 -6.84 18.72 0.76
C ARG A 238 -6.54 17.32 0.25
N LEU A 239 -5.82 16.54 1.04
CA LEU A 239 -5.55 15.14 0.75
C LEU A 239 -6.82 14.31 0.91
N THR A 240 -6.96 13.28 0.08
CA THR A 240 -8.13 12.41 0.00
C THR A 240 -7.70 11.06 -0.59
N THR A 241 -8.65 10.19 -0.95
CA THR A 241 -8.38 8.90 -1.57
C THR A 241 -7.89 8.99 -3.01
N GLN A 242 -7.98 10.14 -3.66
CA GLN A 242 -7.38 10.42 -4.97
C GLN A 242 -6.00 11.09 -4.81
N MET A 243 -4.97 10.50 -5.41
CA MET A 243 -3.60 11.02 -5.35
C MET A 243 -3.44 12.40 -6.00
N LYS A 244 -2.64 13.24 -5.36
CA LYS A 244 -2.26 14.60 -5.79
C LYS A 244 -0.76 14.85 -5.71
N SER A 245 0.01 13.96 -5.09
CA SER A 245 1.47 14.03 -5.06
C SER A 245 2.07 13.80 -6.46
N VAL A 246 3.19 14.47 -6.73
CA VAL A 246 3.92 14.39 -8.01
C VAL A 246 5.23 13.62 -7.90
N GLY A 247 5.59 13.18 -6.69
CA GLY A 247 6.81 12.44 -6.40
C GLY A 247 6.87 12.05 -4.93
N GLU A 248 7.98 11.44 -4.53
CA GLU A 248 8.21 10.98 -3.17
C GLU A 248 9.71 11.00 -2.86
N VAL A 249 10.04 11.18 -1.58
CA VAL A 249 11.40 11.06 -1.04
C VAL A 249 11.42 9.94 -0.01
N MET A 250 12.53 9.21 0.05
CA MET A 250 12.78 8.15 1.02
C MET A 250 14.04 8.48 1.82
N GLY A 251 13.98 8.27 3.13
CA GLY A 251 15.15 8.31 4.02
C GLY A 251 15.14 7.13 4.98
N ASP A 252 16.33 6.65 5.34
CA ASP A 252 16.56 5.60 6.34
C ASP A 252 17.14 6.18 7.63
N TRP A 253 16.70 5.64 8.76
CA TRP A 253 17.18 6.04 10.09
C TRP A 253 17.51 4.79 10.93
N PRO A 254 18.70 4.73 11.56
CA PRO A 254 19.02 3.62 12.45
C PRO A 254 18.03 3.60 13.62
N TYR A 255 17.61 2.40 14.06
CA TYR A 255 16.90 2.31 15.34
C TYR A 255 17.76 2.97 16.42
N PRO A 256 17.20 3.86 17.27
CA PRO A 256 17.99 4.51 18.30
C PRO A 256 18.58 3.44 19.22
N ALA A 257 19.89 3.25 19.13
CA ALA A 257 20.65 2.50 20.12
C ALA A 257 20.57 3.27 21.44
N GLY A 258 19.58 2.96 22.28
CA GLY A 258 19.50 3.40 23.67
C GLY A 258 19.53 4.92 23.90
N VAL A 259 18.74 5.70 23.17
CA VAL A 259 18.63 7.15 23.41
C VAL A 259 17.40 7.44 24.27
N PRO A 260 17.54 8.00 25.49
CA PRO A 260 16.41 8.42 26.31
C PRO A 260 15.56 9.45 25.56
N ALA A 261 14.23 9.38 25.74
CA ALA A 261 13.22 10.18 25.04
C ALA A 261 13.38 11.72 25.12
N GLU A 262 14.35 12.24 25.88
CA GLU A 262 14.61 13.67 26.04
C GLU A 262 15.49 14.30 24.95
N SER A 263 16.16 13.52 24.08
CA SER A 263 17.08 14.11 23.08
C SER A 263 16.48 14.32 21.69
N ALA A 264 15.19 14.05 21.49
CA ALA A 264 14.51 14.27 20.20
C ALA A 264 14.33 15.77 19.84
N ALA A 265 14.78 16.69 20.70
CA ALA A 265 14.64 18.14 20.53
C ALA A 265 15.95 18.86 20.15
N ARG A 266 16.90 18.21 19.45
CA ARG A 266 18.06 18.93 18.87
C ARG A 266 18.23 18.61 17.38
N PRO A 267 18.15 19.61 16.48
CA PRO A 267 18.44 19.43 15.07
C PRO A 267 19.96 19.37 14.89
N GLY A 268 20.48 18.19 14.54
CA GLY A 268 21.88 18.07 14.13
C GLY A 268 22.39 16.64 14.16
N SER A 269 22.94 16.21 13.01
CA SER A 269 23.67 14.95 12.77
C SER A 269 22.90 13.69 12.34
N GLY A 270 21.90 13.84 11.46
CA GLY A 270 21.62 12.77 10.50
C GLY A 270 22.75 12.71 9.47
N ARG A 271 23.54 11.63 9.43
CA ARG A 271 24.50 11.39 8.34
C ARG A 271 23.71 11.06 7.07
N TYR A 272 23.39 12.06 6.27
CA TYR A 272 22.95 11.85 4.89
C TYR A 272 24.07 11.16 4.11
N ARG A 273 23.96 9.85 3.86
CA ARG A 273 24.78 9.19 2.83
C ARG A 273 24.11 9.41 1.48
N PHE A 274 24.36 10.56 0.86
CA PHE A 274 24.29 10.63 -0.60
C PHE A 274 25.42 9.75 -1.14
N ARG A 275 25.07 8.67 -1.86
CA ARG A 275 26.01 7.94 -2.72
C ARG A 275 25.90 8.59 -4.11
N PRO A 276 26.87 9.38 -4.57
CA PRO A 276 26.83 9.91 -5.92
C PRO A 276 27.07 8.76 -6.90
N GLU A 277 26.17 8.59 -7.86
CA GLU A 277 26.43 7.82 -9.07
C GLU A 277 27.43 8.59 -9.94
N SER A 278 28.73 8.36 -9.73
CA SER A 278 29.75 8.56 -10.77
C SER A 278 31.12 8.12 -10.27
N GLU A 279 31.52 6.89 -10.55
CA GLU A 279 32.91 6.58 -10.88
C GLU A 279 32.92 5.36 -11.83
N PRO A 280 33.52 5.46 -13.02
CA PRO A 280 33.60 4.35 -13.96
C PRO A 280 34.61 3.28 -13.49
N ARG A 281 34.41 2.06 -14.00
CA ARG A 281 35.09 0.80 -13.63
C ARG A 281 36.61 0.89 -13.44
#